data_AF-A0A3D2SJY8-F1
#
_entry.id   AF-A0A3D2SJY8-F1
#
_cell.length_a   1.000
_cell.length_b   1.000
_cell.length_c   1.000
_cell.angle_alpha   90.00
_cell.angle_beta   90.00
_cell.angle_gamma   90.00
#
_symmetry.space_group_name_H-M   'P 1'
#
loop_
_entity.id
_entity.type
_entity.pdbx_description
1 polymer ?
#
loop_
_entity_poly.entity_id
_entity_poly.type
_entity_poly.pdbx_seq_one_letter_code
_entity_poly.pdbx_strand_id
1 'polypeptide(L)' 'GGYSFARTAFGPLGGYLTGTAILIEYAIAPAAIAVFIGAYCQSLFGIGGWIVYLVCYLVFMGIHLKGAG' A
#
# COMPACT_ATOMS: atom_id res chain seq x y z
N GLY A 1 -2.96 16.86 -2.00
CA GLY A 1 -3.52 15.70 -1.26
C GLY A 1 -3.57 15.97 0.23
N GLY A 2 -3.67 14.92 1.07
CA GLY A 2 -3.84 15.04 2.52
C GLY A 2 -2.78 15.89 3.23
N TYR A 3 -1.50 15.77 2.83
CA TYR A 3 -0.42 16.63 3.33
C TYR A 3 -0.72 18.13 3.15
N SER A 4 -1.05 18.57 1.92
CA SER A 4 -1.27 19.99 1.60
C SER A 4 -2.48 20.54 2.34
N PHE A 5 -3.56 19.75 2.43
CA PHE A 5 -4.74 20.11 3.20
C PHE A 5 -4.39 20.31 4.68
N ALA A 6 -3.73 19.34 5.30
CA ALA A 6 -3.37 19.41 6.71
C ALA A 6 -2.35 20.51 7.02
N ARG A 7 -1.42 20.78 6.08
CA ARG A 7 -0.45 21.89 6.18
C ARG A 7 -1.15 23.24 6.18
N THR A 8 -2.15 23.43 5.32
CA THR A 8 -2.90 24.68 5.22
C THR A 8 -3.86 24.86 6.41
N ALA A 9 -4.53 23.79 6.86
CA ALA A 9 -5.53 23.87 7.92
C ALA A 9 -4.94 23.87 9.35
N PHE A 10 -3.87 23.11 9.58
CA PHE A 10 -3.32 22.85 10.93
C PHE A 10 -1.85 23.28 11.07
N GLY A 11 -1.32 23.99 10.08
CA GLY A 11 0.05 24.49 10.08
C GLY A 11 1.11 23.40 9.91
N PRO A 12 2.37 23.72 10.23
CA PRO A 12 3.50 22.88 9.85
C PRO A 12 3.49 21.45 10.34
N LEU A 13 3.10 21.27 11.59
CA LEU A 13 3.09 20.00 12.29
C LEU A 13 1.97 19.10 11.75
N GLY A 14 0.77 19.64 11.51
CA GLY A 14 -0.34 18.88 10.90
C GLY A 14 0.01 18.35 9.52
N GLY A 15 0.63 19.17 8.67
CA GLY A 15 1.17 18.72 7.39
C GLY A 15 2.17 17.57 7.54
N TYR A 16 3.14 17.71 8.44
CA TYR A 16 4.15 16.67 8.70
C TYR A 16 3.54 15.33 9.15
N LEU A 17 2.61 15.36 10.11
CA LEU A 17 1.96 14.15 10.62
C LEU A 17 1.16 13.43 9.53
N THR A 18 0.34 14.17 8.77
CA THR A 18 -0.45 13.58 7.69
C THR A 18 0.44 13.05 6.57
N GLY A 19 1.49 13.78 6.19
CA GLY A 19 2.45 13.30 5.19
C GLY A 19 3.13 12.00 5.64
N THR A 20 3.56 11.94 6.89
CA THR A 20 4.19 10.74 7.47
C THR A 20 3.21 9.57 7.51
N ALA A 21 1.97 9.79 7.93
CA ALA A 21 0.95 8.77 7.97
C ALA A 21 0.66 8.18 6.58
N ILE A 22 0.57 9.02 5.55
CA ILE A 22 0.37 8.58 4.16
C ILE A 22 1.55 7.73 3.69
N LEU A 23 2.79 8.12 3.99
CA LEU A 23 3.98 7.33 3.62
C LEU A 23 3.98 5.95 4.30
N ILE A 24 3.59 5.89 5.57
CA ILE A 24 3.47 4.64 6.32
C ILE A 24 2.37 3.75 5.72
N GLU A 25 1.19 4.31 5.48
CA GLU A 25 0.07 3.61 4.86
C GLU A 25 0.48 3.03 3.51
N TYR A 26 1.08 3.85 2.66
CA TYR A 26 1.50 3.45 1.32
C TYR A 26 2.59 2.36 1.34
N ALA A 27 3.47 2.37 2.34
CA ALA A 27 4.48 1.32 2.48
C ALA A 27 3.87 -0.04 2.87
N ILE A 28 2.79 -0.04 3.66
CA ILE A 28 2.19 -1.28 4.20
C ILE A 28 1.06 -1.80 3.32
N ALA A 29 0.35 -0.92 2.60
CA ALA A 29 -0.81 -1.29 1.79
C ALA A 29 -0.53 -2.39 0.75
N PRO A 30 0.57 -2.36 -0.04
CA PRO A 30 0.87 -3.42 -1.00
C PRO A 30 1.07 -4.79 -0.35
N ALA A 31 1.69 -4.82 0.84
CA ALA A 31 1.91 -6.05 1.58
C ALA A 31 0.60 -6.61 2.13
N ALA A 32 -0.26 -5.77 2.70
CA ALA A 32 -1.58 -6.18 3.19
C ALA A 32 -2.45 -6.76 2.06
N ILE A 33 -2.48 -6.08 0.90
CA ILE A 33 -3.22 -6.54 -0.29
C ILE A 33 -2.71 -7.90 -0.75
N ALA A 34 -1.38 -8.09 -0.86
CA ALA A 34 -0.79 -9.36 -1.27
C ALA A 34 -1.15 -10.52 -0.32
N VAL A 35 -1.17 -10.27 1.00
CA VAL A 35 -1.56 -11.28 2.00
C VAL A 35 -3.02 -11.67 1.84
N PHE A 36 -3.93 -10.71 1.68
CA PHE A 36 -5.35 -11.01 1.46
C PHE A 36 -5.57 -11.82 0.18
N ILE A 37 -4.89 -11.47 -0.92
CA ILE A 37 -4.99 -12.24 -2.17
C ILE A 37 -4.51 -13.68 -1.95
N GLY A 38 -3.36 -13.88 -1.30
CA GLY A 38 -2.86 -15.24 -1.06
C GLY A 38 -3.78 -16.07 -0.14
N ALA A 39 -4.43 -15.45 0.85
CA ALA A 39 -5.46 -16.12 1.65
C ALA A 39 -6.67 -16.55 0.81
N TYR A 40 -7.13 -15.70 -0.11
CA TYR A 40 -8.20 -16.05 -1.07
C TYR A 40 -7.77 -17.18 -2.01
N CYS A 41 -6.56 -17.12 -2.57
CA CYS A 41 -6.04 -18.16 -3.45
C CYS A 41 -5.96 -19.52 -2.74
N GLN A 42 -5.54 -19.52 -1.47
CA GLN A 42 -5.49 -20.74 -0.66
C GLN A 42 -6.89 -21.31 -0.44
N SER A 43 -7.88 -20.46 -0.14
CA SER A 43 -9.24 -20.90 0.12
C SER A 43 -10.00 -21.37 -1.12
N LEU A 44 -9.75 -20.75 -2.28
CA LEU A 44 -10.51 -21.03 -3.51
C LEU A 44 -9.87 -22.10 -4.40
N PHE A 45 -8.54 -22.10 -4.46
CA PHE A 45 -7.78 -22.90 -5.41
C PHE A 45 -6.79 -23.87 -4.74
N GLY A 46 -6.63 -23.79 -3.41
CA GLY A 46 -5.62 -24.56 -2.69
C GLY A 46 -4.18 -24.14 -3.01
N ILE A 47 -3.99 -22.98 -3.64
CA ILE A 47 -2.69 -22.44 -4.05
C ILE A 47 -2.29 -21.33 -3.10
N GLY A 48 -1.14 -21.48 -2.44
CA GLY A 48 -0.66 -20.52 -1.46
C GLY A 48 0.86 -20.56 -1.29
N GLY A 49 1.31 -19.98 -0.18
CA GLY A 49 2.74 -19.85 0.12
C GLY A 49 3.35 -18.56 -0.43
N TRP A 50 4.65 -18.38 -0.14
CA TRP A 50 5.35 -17.11 -0.33
C TRP A 50 5.41 -16.63 -1.79
N ILE A 51 5.32 -17.55 -2.74
CA ILE A 51 5.34 -17.24 -4.18
C ILE A 51 4.14 -16.39 -4.58
N VAL A 52 2.94 -16.70 -4.07
CA VAL A 52 1.72 -15.93 -4.37
C VAL A 52 1.88 -14.49 -3.87
N TYR A 53 2.38 -14.32 -2.63
CA TYR A 53 2.64 -13.00 -2.07
C TYR A 53 3.66 -12.22 -2.89
N LEU A 54 4.77 -12.87 -3.29
CA LEU A 54 5.82 -12.21 -4.08
C LEU A 54 5.32 -11.76 -5.44
N VAL A 55 4.60 -12.61 -6.17
CA VAL A 55 4.05 -12.28 -7.49
C VAL A 55 3.05 -11.13 -7.39
N CYS A 56 2.10 -11.18 -6.45
CA CYS A 56 1.13 -10.11 -6.25
C CYS A 56 1.81 -8.79 -5.87
N TYR A 57 2.81 -8.83 -4.98
CA TYR A 57 3.57 -7.66 -4.59
C TYR A 57 4.33 -7.04 -5.77
N LEU A 58 5.03 -7.85 -6.57
CA LEU A 58 5.77 -7.38 -7.74
C LEU A 58 4.87 -6.77 -8.81
N VAL A 59 3.69 -7.37 -9.06
CA VAL A 59 2.70 -6.80 -9.99
C VAL A 59 2.20 -5.46 -9.48
N PHE A 60 1.84 -5.38 -8.20
CA PHE A 60 1.34 -4.15 -7.60
C PHE A 60 2.37 -3.03 -7.69
N MET A 61 3.61 -3.30 -7.25
CA MET A 61 4.72 -2.37 -7.34
C MET A 61 5.05 -1.99 -8.79
N GLY A 62 5.04 -2.94 -9.72
CA GLY A 62 5.28 -2.69 -11.14
C GLY A 62 4.27 -1.72 -11.75
N ILE A 63 3.00 -1.83 -11.39
CA ILE A 63 1.96 -0.87 -11.80
C ILE A 63 2.23 0.52 -11.21
N HIS A 64 2.59 0.59 -9.92
CA HIS A 64 2.84 1.85 -9.23
C HIS A 64 4.03 2.60 -9.85
N LEU A 65 5.11 1.88 -10.15
CA LEU A 65 6.29 2.42 -10.85
C LEU A 65 5.98 2.92 -12.27
N LYS A 66 4.96 2.35 -12.94
CA LYS A 66 4.60 2.72 -14.32
C LYS A 66 3.69 3.96 -14.42
N GLY A 67 3.30 4.57 -13.29
CA GLY A 67 2.65 5.87 -13.30
C GLY A 67 1.38 6.02 -12.46
N ALA A 68 1.14 5.14 -11.48
CA ALA A 68 0.02 5.30 -10.53
C ALA A 68 0.41 6.05 -9.25
N GLY A 69 1.57 6.74 -9.25
CA GLY A 69 2.11 7.50 -8.12
C GLY A 69 1.26 8.70 -7.71
#